data_AF-A0A388RST6-F1
#
_entry.id   AF-A0A388RST6-F1
#
_cell.length_a   1.000
_cell.length_b   1.000
_cell.length_c   1.000
_cell.angle_alpha   90.00
_cell.angle_beta   90.00
_cell.angle_gamma   90.00
#
_symmetry.space_group_name_H-M   'P 1'
#
loop_
_entity.id
_entity.type
_entity.pdbx_description
1 polymer ?
#
loop_
_entity_poly.entity_id
_entity_poly.type
_entity_poly.pdbx_seq_one_letter_code
_entity_poly.pdbx_strand_id
1 'polypeptide(L)'
;MLASTLEGEEPLLLDAFSRWQSLAAGASRPAMLLIPRHPRRFDEVAAIAARTGFTVERRSALEAAIAQPAWPRADNQSTAVTC
;
A
#
# COMPACT_ATOMS: atom_id res chain seq x y z
N MET A 1 -0.61 5.33 6.20
CA MET A 1 -0.09 4.52 7.32
C MET A 1 1.20 3.84 6.89
N LEU A 2 2.18 3.73 7.79
CA LEU A 2 3.47 3.08 7.55
C LEU A 2 3.53 1.79 8.37
N ALA A 3 3.81 0.63 7.74
CA ALA A 3 3.92 -0.65 8.44
C ALA A 3 5.20 -1.38 8.05
N SER A 4 6.02 -1.74 9.05
CA SER A 4 7.09 -2.71 8.87
C SER A 4 6.63 -4.09 9.32
N THR A 5 6.61 -5.05 8.40
CA THR A 5 5.87 -6.31 8.58
C THR A 5 6.80 -7.52 8.71
N LEU A 6 6.39 -8.44 9.57
CA LEU A 6 6.88 -9.83 9.62
C LEU A 6 6.07 -10.72 8.68
N GLU A 7 6.60 -11.91 8.42
CA GLU A 7 5.90 -12.92 7.62
C GLU A 7 4.55 -13.30 8.23
N GLY A 8 3.50 -13.19 7.42
CA GLY A 8 2.13 -13.50 7.80
C GLY A 8 1.32 -12.31 8.32
N GLU A 9 1.95 -11.16 8.60
CA GLU A 9 1.23 -9.95 9.03
C GLU A 9 0.55 -9.22 7.86
N GLU A 10 1.11 -9.33 6.65
CA GLU A 10 0.65 -8.54 5.50
C GLU A 10 -0.82 -8.79 5.12
N PRO A 11 -1.30 -10.05 5.04
CA PRO A 11 -2.71 -10.32 4.73
C PRO A 11 -3.68 -9.72 5.76
N LEU A 12 -3.32 -9.79 7.05
CA LEU A 12 -4.15 -9.26 8.15
C LEU A 12 -4.24 -7.73 8.10
N LEU A 13 -3.12 -7.07 7.82
CA LEU A 13 -3.07 -5.61 7.68
C LEU A 13 -3.87 -5.13 6.46
N LEU A 14 -3.76 -5.81 5.32
CA LEU A 14 -4.50 -5.48 4.10
C LEU A 14 -6.01 -5.66 4.28
N ASP A 15 -6.44 -6.75 4.94
CA ASP A 15 -7.85 -6.98 5.26
C ASP A 15 -8.40 -5.92 6.23
N ALA A 16 -7.68 -5.64 7.34
CA ALA A 16 -8.08 -4.61 8.29
C ALA A 16 -8.22 -3.23 7.63
N PHE A 17 -7.29 -2.89 6.74
CA PHE A 17 -7.33 -1.62 6.03
C PHE A 17 -8.45 -1.56 4.97
N SER A 18 -8.79 -2.67 4.33
CA SER A 18 -9.95 -2.76 3.43
C SER A 18 -11.28 -2.57 4.18
N ARG A 19 -11.42 -3.19 5.35
CA ARG A 19 -12.58 -3.01 6.23
C ARG A 19 -12.72 -1.58 6.71
N TRP A 20 -11.62 -0.96 7.15
CA TRP A 20 -11.62 0.46 7.54
C TRP A 20 -12.09 1.37 6.40
N GLN A 21 -11.61 1.14 5.17
CA GLN A 21 -12.05 1.94 4.01
C GLN A 21 -13.56 1.83 3.75
N SER A 22 -14.13 0.65 3.96
CA SER A 22 -15.58 0.45 3.81
C SER A 22 -16.38 1.23 4.85
N LEU A 23 -15.86 1.37 6.07
CA LEU A 23 -16.49 2.12 7.17
C LEU A 23 -16.28 3.64 7.05
N ALA A 24 -15.17 4.07 6.46
CA ALA A 24 -14.79 5.47 6.30
C ALA A 24 -15.40 6.13 5.04
N ALA A 25 -16.59 5.68 4.61
CA ALA A 25 -17.24 6.15 3.39
C ALA A 25 -17.34 7.70 3.37
N GLY A 26 -16.66 8.33 2.40
CA GLY A 26 -16.60 9.80 2.25
C GLY A 26 -15.33 10.45 2.77
N ALA A 27 -14.47 9.73 3.50
CA ALA A 27 -13.14 10.21 3.87
C ALA A 27 -12.15 10.02 2.70
N SER A 28 -11.16 10.92 2.61
CA SER A 28 -10.05 10.75 1.67
C SER A 28 -9.30 9.45 1.98
N ARG A 29 -9.11 8.59 0.95
CA ARG A 29 -8.43 7.30 1.11
C ARG A 29 -6.93 7.56 1.34
N PRO A 30 -6.39 7.25 2.54
CA PRO A 30 -4.98 7.43 2.80
C PRO A 30 -4.22 6.33 2.08
N ALA A 31 -2.97 6.63 1.76
CA ALA A 31 -2.09 5.62 1.21
C ALA A 31 -1.47 4.75 2.31
N MET A 32 -1.13 3.52 1.93
CA MET A 32 -0.43 2.59 2.81
C MET A 32 0.95 2.28 2.26
N LEU A 33 1.98 2.37 3.09
CA LEU A 33 3.35 1.96 2.74
C LEU A 33 3.71 0.69 3.52
N LEU A 34 3.90 -0.41 2.80
CA LEU A 34 4.36 -1.70 3.35
C LEU A 34 5.87 -1.85 3.17
N ILE A 35 6.56 -2.17 4.26
CA ILE A 35 8.02 -2.38 4.32
C ILE A 35 8.31 -3.73 4.98
N PRO A 36 8.35 -4.84 4.21
CA PRO A 36 8.73 -6.14 4.73
C PRO A 36 10.10 -6.10 5.38
N ARG A 37 10.25 -6.71 6.56
CA ARG A 37 11.54 -6.74 7.29
C ARG A 37 12.66 -7.49 6.53
N HIS A 38 12.29 -8.31 5.54
CA HIS A 38 13.23 -9.02 4.68
C HIS A 38 13.10 -8.52 3.24
N PRO A 39 14.12 -7.86 2.66
CA PRO A 39 14.03 -7.29 1.32
C PRO A 39 13.67 -8.30 0.23
N ARG A 40 14.08 -9.56 0.38
CA ARG A 40 13.72 -10.64 -0.57
C ARG A 40 12.21 -10.87 -0.72
N ARG A 41 11.38 -10.36 0.21
CA ARG A 41 9.92 -10.53 0.23
C ARG A 41 9.15 -9.37 -0.40
N PHE A 42 9.81 -8.35 -0.92
CA PHE A 42 9.09 -7.22 -1.52
C PHE A 42 8.16 -7.65 -2.66
N ASP A 43 8.61 -8.56 -3.55
CA ASP A 43 7.79 -9.05 -4.66
C ASP A 43 6.61 -9.91 -4.16
N GLU A 44 6.86 -10.74 -3.15
CA GLU A 44 5.83 -11.57 -2.51
C GLU A 44 4.74 -10.70 -1.88
N VAL A 45 5.12 -9.68 -1.12
CA VAL A 45 4.20 -8.76 -0.45
C VAL A 45 3.45 -7.88 -1.44
N ALA A 46 4.11 -7.43 -2.52
CA ALA A 46 3.44 -6.75 -3.62
C ALA A 46 2.36 -7.65 -4.25
N ALA A 47 2.66 -8.94 -4.46
CA ALA A 47 1.69 -9.88 -4.98
C ALA A 47 0.54 -10.16 -4.00
N ILE A 48 0.79 -10.18 -2.69
CA ILE A 48 -0.26 -10.29 -1.66
C ILE A 48 -1.19 -9.07 -1.73
N ALA A 49 -0.64 -7.85 -1.77
CA ALA A 49 -1.42 -6.62 -1.85
C ALA A 49 -2.25 -6.53 -3.15
N ALA A 50 -1.68 -6.91 -4.29
CA ALA A 50 -2.42 -6.96 -5.55
C ALA A 50 -3.59 -7.96 -5.49
N ARG A 51 -3.36 -9.16 -4.93
CA ARG A 51 -4.41 -10.18 -4.76
C ARG A 51 -5.53 -9.76 -3.81
N THR A 52 -5.25 -8.89 -2.85
CA THR A 52 -6.26 -8.35 -1.93
C THR A 52 -7.01 -7.13 -2.51
N GLY A 53 -6.77 -6.78 -3.77
CA GLY A 53 -7.50 -5.74 -4.50
C GLY A 53 -6.88 -4.34 -4.38
N PHE A 54 -5.64 -4.23 -3.92
CA PHE A 54 -4.91 -2.97 -3.90
C PHE A 54 -4.16 -2.74 -5.21
N THR A 55 -4.15 -1.50 -5.69
CA THR A 55 -3.18 -1.04 -6.67
C THR A 55 -1.82 -0.98 -5.98
N VAL A 56 -0.79 -1.58 -6.57
CA VAL A 56 0.54 -1.66 -5.96
C VAL A 56 1.55 -0.87 -6.77
N GLU A 57 2.25 0.04 -6.08
CA GLU A 57 3.35 0.81 -6.65
C GLU A 57 4.65 0.49 -5.91
N ARG A 58 5.76 0.33 -6.64
CA ARG A 58 7.08 0.15 -6.02
C ARG A 58 7.76 1.49 -5.84
N ARG A 59 8.24 1.79 -4.64
CA ARG A 59 8.97 3.02 -4.36
C ARG A 59 10.19 3.18 -5.27
N SER A 60 10.89 2.10 -5.58
CA SER A 60 12.04 2.11 -6.49
C SER A 60 11.69 2.44 -7.95
N ALA A 61 10.44 2.21 -8.35
CA ALA A 61 9.93 2.54 -9.69
C ALA A 61 9.27 3.92 -9.74
N LEU A 62 9.03 4.54 -8.59
CA LEU A 62 8.49 5.88 -8.51
C LEU A 62 9.60 6.87 -8.92
N GLU A 63 9.51 7.40 -10.14
CA GLU A 63 10.35 8.52 -10.53
C GLU A 63 10.11 9.67 -9.54
N ALA A 64 11.19 10.17 -8.92
CA ALA A 64 11.11 11.29 -8.00
C ALA A 64 10.72 12.54 -8.78
N ALA A 65 9.42 12.76 -9.00
CA ALA A 65 8.92 14.00 -9.52
C ALA A 65 9.20 15.09 -8.48
N ILE A 66 10.29 15.85 -8.67
CA ILE A 66 10.69 17.00 -7.84
C ILE A 66 9.80 18.22 -8.14
N ALA A 67 8.51 18.01 -8.38
CA ALA A 67 7.55 19.05 -8.73
C ALA A 67 6.25 18.77 -8.00
N GLN A 68 6.25 19.02 -6.68
CA GLN A 68 5.16 18.74 -5.74
C GLN A 68 4.78 17.25 -5.75
N PRO A 69 4.95 16.50 -4.66
CA PRO A 69 4.40 15.15 -4.61
C PRO A 69 2.87 15.30 -4.55
N ALA A 70 2.23 15.41 -5.71
CA ALA A 70 0.90 14.90 -5.90
C ALA A 70 1.05 13.38 -5.70
N TRP A 71 1.08 12.98 -4.42
CA TRP A 71 0.85 11.61 -4.02
C TRP A 71 -0.22 11.05 -4.94
N PRO A 72 -0.02 9.87 -5.58
CA PRO A 72 -0.88 9.38 -6.66
C PRO A 72 -2.31 9.71 -6.27
N ARG A 73 -2.93 10.58 -7.10
CA ARG A 73 -4.21 11.22 -6.80
C ARG A 73 -5.09 10.16 -6.15
N ALA A 74 -5.77 10.51 -5.07
CA ALA A 74 -6.84 9.70 -4.54
C ALA A 74 -7.95 9.60 -5.61
N ASP A 75 -7.69 8.84 -6.67
CA ASP A 75 -8.69 8.15 -7.42
C ASP A 75 -9.32 7.13 -6.47
N ASN A 76 -10.49 6.61 -6.83
CA ASN A 76 -11.28 5.74 -5.94
C ASN A 76 -10.64 4.34 -5.74
N GLN A 77 -9.32 4.21 -5.95
CA GLN A 77 -8.57 2.97 -5.93
C GLN A 77 -7.64 2.93 -4.72
N SER A 78 -7.60 1.79 -4.03
CA SER A 78 -6.78 1.61 -2.83
C SER A 78 -5.32 1.42 -3.21
N THR A 79 -4.45 2.39 -2.94
CA THR A 79 -3.02 2.30 -3.30
C THR A 79 -2.16 1.83 -2.12
N ALA A 80 -1.52 0.67 -2.29
CA ALA A 80 -0.47 0.15 -1.42
C ALA A 80 0.90 0.36 -2.09
N VAL A 81 1.76 1.15 -1.48
CA VAL A 81 3.13 1.31 -1.93
C VAL A 81 4.00 0.28 -1.22
N THR A 82 4.83 -0.43 -1.96
CA THR A 82 5.84 -1.34 -1.40
C THR A 82 7.23 -0.75 -1.69
N CYS A 83 8.14 -0.76 -0.72
CA CYS A 83 9.50 -0.24 -0.93
C CYS A 83 10.39 -1.17 -1.77
#